data_AF-A0A6C0IEE0-F1
#
_entry.id   AF-A0A6C0IEE0-F1
#
_cell.length_a   1.000
_cell.length_b   1.000
_cell.length_c   1.000
_cell.angle_alpha   90.00
_cell.angle_beta   90.00
_cell.angle_gamma   90.00
#
_symmetry.space_group_name_H-M   'P 1'
#
loop_
_entity.id
_entity.type
_entity.pdbx_description
1 polymer ?
#
loop_
_entity_poly.entity_id
_entity_poly.type
_entity_poly.pdbx_seq_one_letter_code
_entity_poly.pdbx_strand_id
1 'polypeptide(L)'
;MIITDNSFTVDPVRWGPHFWVSIDAIMVVLDPREEQSREFTLYFFHSLQGTIPCYECRDHYCRYYQEFPVVDVLSSKQQLMEWILRLKNRIRQRQEQPEWTMEQYLVHLKNVLGVDLLLQS
;
A
#
# COMPACT_ATOMS: atom_id res chain seq x y z
N MET A 1 7.55 -14.47 -29.14
CA MET A 1 6.56 -13.38 -29.02
C MET A 1 7.22 -12.27 -28.23
N ILE A 2 7.69 -11.22 -28.90
CA ILE A 2 8.29 -10.08 -28.21
C ILE A 2 7.12 -9.19 -27.79
N ILE A 3 6.90 -9.04 -26.48
CA ILE A 3 5.92 -8.11 -25.94
C ILE A 3 6.52 -6.71 -26.12
N THR A 4 6.27 -6.08 -27.27
CA THR A 4 6.77 -4.73 -27.59
C THR A 4 5.75 -3.64 -27.30
N ASP A 5 4.56 -3.98 -26.80
CA ASP A 5 3.53 -3.00 -26.47
C ASP A 5 3.38 -2.87 -24.95
N ASN A 6 3.80 -1.73 -24.42
CA ASN A 6 3.71 -1.35 -23.02
C ASN A 6 2.29 -0.90 -22.62
N SER A 7 1.31 -1.08 -23.51
CA SER A 7 -0.11 -0.75 -23.31
C SER A 7 -0.92 -1.85 -22.59
N PHE A 8 -0.34 -3.03 -22.37
CA PHE A 8 -1.04 -4.12 -21.72
C PHE A 8 -1.30 -3.81 -20.23
N THR A 9 -2.58 -3.69 -19.87
CA THR A 9 -3.04 -3.52 -18.49
C THR A 9 -3.58 -4.85 -17.96
N VAL A 10 -3.21 -5.23 -16.75
CA VAL A 10 -3.75 -6.44 -16.10
C VAL A 10 -4.91 -6.03 -15.21
N ASP A 11 -6.07 -6.67 -15.38
CA ASP A 11 -7.27 -6.41 -14.58
C ASP A 11 -6.96 -6.49 -13.07
N PRO A 12 -7.08 -5.37 -12.31
CA PRO A 12 -6.75 -5.31 -10.90
C PRO A 12 -7.61 -6.21 -10.02
N VAL A 13 -8.77 -6.67 -10.50
CA VAL A 13 -9.61 -7.64 -9.76
C VAL A 13 -8.87 -8.97 -9.55
N ARG A 14 -7.96 -9.34 -10.45
CA ARG A 14 -7.25 -10.63 -10.40
C ARG A 14 -6.02 -10.63 -9.50
N TRP A 15 -5.30 -9.51 -9.41
CA TRP A 15 -4.01 -9.45 -8.70
C TRP A 15 -4.01 -8.47 -7.53
N GLY A 16 -4.86 -7.44 -7.56
CA GLY A 16 -4.89 -6.36 -6.58
C GLY A 16 -5.05 -6.85 -5.13
N PRO A 17 -6.01 -7.74 -4.82
CA PRO A 17 -6.16 -8.26 -3.45
C PRO A 17 -4.90 -8.96 -2.93
N HIS A 18 -4.24 -9.77 -3.77
CA HIS A 18 -3.02 -10.46 -3.40
C HIS A 18 -1.85 -9.49 -3.20
N PHE A 19 -1.76 -8.48 -4.04
CA PHE A 19 -0.74 -7.45 -3.91
C PHE A 19 -0.90 -6.63 -2.63
N TRP A 20 -2.14 -6.29 -2.26
CA TRP A 20 -2.43 -5.65 -0.98
C TRP A 20 -2.02 -6.49 0.21
N VAL A 21 -2.27 -7.81 0.19
CA VAL A 21 -1.81 -8.72 1.25
C VAL A 21 -0.28 -8.72 1.34
N SER A 22 0.44 -8.71 0.21
CA SER A 22 1.91 -8.61 0.21
C SER A 22 2.41 -7.31 0.80
N ILE A 23 1.80 -6.17 0.42
CA ILE A 23 2.12 -4.86 1.02
C ILE A 23 1.87 -4.93 2.52
N ASP A 24 0.67 -5.31 2.94
CA ASP A 24 0.31 -5.38 4.35
C ASP A 24 1.30 -6.25 5.15
N ALA A 25 1.69 -7.41 4.62
CA ALA A 25 2.67 -8.30 5.25
C ALA A 25 4.06 -7.64 5.42
N ILE A 26 4.58 -7.00 4.36
CA ILE A 26 5.87 -6.29 4.38
C ILE A 26 5.83 -5.20 5.47
N MET A 27 4.75 -4.42 5.50
CA MET A 27 4.63 -3.26 6.37
C MET A 27 4.40 -3.62 7.84
N VAL A 28 3.79 -4.79 8.10
CA VAL A 28 3.69 -5.34 9.44
C VAL A 28 5.04 -5.79 9.99
N VAL A 29 6.01 -6.15 9.15
CA VAL A 29 7.34 -6.58 9.60
C VAL A 29 8.33 -5.42 9.70
N LEU A 30 8.32 -4.49 8.75
CA LEU A 30 9.27 -3.39 8.72
C LEU A 30 9.02 -2.36 9.85
N ASP A 31 10.11 -1.88 10.46
CA ASP A 31 10.10 -0.73 11.38
C ASP A 31 10.85 0.44 10.73
N PRO A 32 10.16 1.51 10.29
CA PRO A 32 10.80 2.61 9.57
C PRO A 32 11.74 3.46 10.47
N ARG A 33 11.80 3.19 11.78
CA ARG A 33 12.80 3.78 12.68
C ARG A 33 14.18 3.17 12.51
N GLU A 34 14.25 1.93 12.06
CA GLU A 34 15.51 1.28 11.71
C GLU A 34 15.97 1.77 10.33
N GLU A 35 17.23 2.20 10.24
CA GLU A 35 17.78 2.85 9.05
C GLU A 35 17.60 2.02 7.77
N GLN A 36 17.92 0.73 7.83
CA GLN A 36 17.81 -0.16 6.67
C GLN A 36 16.34 -0.40 6.27
N SER A 37 15.47 -0.66 7.25
CA SER A 37 14.02 -0.84 7.02
C SER A 37 13.39 0.43 6.44
N ARG A 38 13.87 1.60 6.85
CA ARG A 38 13.45 2.90 6.31
C ARG A 38 13.80 3.04 4.82
N GLU A 39 15.02 2.71 4.44
CA GLU A 39 15.45 2.73 3.04
C GLU A 39 14.65 1.76 2.18
N PHE A 40 14.46 0.51 2.63
CA PHE A 40 13.66 -0.46 1.90
C PHE A 40 12.21 -0.03 1.76
N THR A 41 11.61 0.55 2.80
CA THR A 41 10.27 1.10 2.73
C THR A 41 10.17 2.20 1.67
N LEU A 42 11.11 3.15 1.68
CA LEU A 42 11.16 4.24 0.71
C LEU A 42 11.28 3.70 -0.72
N TYR A 43 12.24 2.82 -0.99
CA TYR A 43 12.45 2.27 -2.33
C TYR A 43 11.28 1.43 -2.81
N PHE A 44 10.70 0.62 -1.91
CA PHE A 44 9.54 -0.21 -2.24
C PHE A 44 8.37 0.65 -2.71
N PHE A 45 7.93 1.63 -1.92
CA PHE A 45 6.81 2.49 -2.29
C PHE A 45 7.15 3.43 -3.47
N HIS A 46 8.40 3.89 -3.58
CA HIS A 46 8.81 4.66 -4.76
C HIS A 46 8.68 3.83 -6.05
N SER A 47 9.06 2.55 -6.01
CA SER A 47 9.03 1.65 -7.17
C SER A 47 7.61 1.39 -7.70
N LEU A 48 6.59 1.46 -6.85
CA LEU A 48 5.19 1.24 -7.22
C LEU A 48 4.70 2.21 -8.30
N GLN A 49 5.30 3.40 -8.40
CA GLN A 49 5.04 4.37 -9.46
C GLN A 49 5.36 3.83 -10.86
N GLY A 50 6.24 2.82 -10.98
CA GLY A 50 6.59 2.16 -12.23
C GLY A 50 6.12 0.71 -12.34
N THR A 51 5.92 0.02 -11.22
CA THR A 51 5.69 -1.44 -11.20
C THR A 51 4.23 -1.87 -11.11
N ILE A 52 3.30 -0.98 -10.76
CA ILE A 52 1.86 -1.31 -10.74
C ILE A 52 1.40 -1.68 -12.17
N PRO A 53 0.91 -2.91 -12.41
CA PRO A 53 0.61 -3.44 -13.75
C PRO A 53 -0.79 -3.05 -14.23
N CYS A 54 -1.23 -1.83 -13.91
CA CYS A 54 -2.50 -1.26 -14.32
C CYS A 54 -2.30 0.23 -14.55
N TYR A 55 -2.55 0.71 -15.78
CA TYR A 55 -2.25 2.10 -16.15
C TYR A 55 -2.97 3.11 -15.25
N GLU A 56 -4.29 2.97 -15.09
CA GLU A 56 -5.10 3.88 -14.27
C GLU A 56 -4.73 3.79 -12.78
N CYS A 57 -4.50 2.57 -12.28
CA CYS A 57 -4.09 2.33 -10.90
C CYS A 57 -2.74 3.00 -10.60
N ARG A 58 -1.80 2.90 -11.54
CA ARG A 58 -0.46 3.51 -11.45
C ARG A 58 -0.54 5.02 -11.50
N ASP A 59 -1.31 5.60 -12.44
CA ASP A 59 -1.54 7.04 -12.51
C ASP A 59 -2.17 7.60 -11.23
N HIS A 60 -3.16 6.91 -10.67
CA HIS A 60 -3.75 7.24 -9.37
C HIS A 60 -2.72 7.17 -8.23
N TYR A 61 -1.88 6.14 -8.21
CA TYR A 61 -0.83 6.00 -7.21
C TYR A 61 0.25 7.08 -7.35
N CYS A 62 0.68 7.43 -8.56
CA CYS A 62 1.65 8.51 -8.79
C CYS A 62 1.13 9.85 -8.26
N ARG A 63 -0.14 10.19 -8.52
CA ARG A 63 -0.76 11.41 -7.98
C ARG A 63 -0.82 11.36 -6.45
N TYR A 64 -1.21 10.22 -5.88
CA TYR A 64 -1.23 10.04 -4.43
C TYR A 64 0.17 10.19 -3.80
N TYR A 65 1.18 9.57 -4.40
CA TYR A 65 2.57 9.63 -3.93
C TYR A 65 3.15 11.05 -4.05
N GLN A 66 2.75 11.81 -5.07
CA GLN A 66 3.11 13.22 -5.21
C GLN A 66 2.43 14.11 -4.16
N GLU A 67 1.16 13.86 -3.82
CA GLU A 67 0.40 14.59 -2.80
C GLU A 67 0.86 14.22 -1.38
N PHE A 68 1.19 12.95 -1.15
CA PHE A 68 1.61 12.40 0.14
C PHE A 68 2.89 11.55 -0.03
N PRO A 69 4.07 12.18 -0.15
CA PRO A 69 5.33 11.46 -0.25
C PRO A 69 5.53 10.54 0.96
N VAL A 70 5.88 9.26 0.73
CA VAL A 70 6.04 8.29 1.83
C VAL A 70 7.13 8.71 2.82
N VAL A 71 8.14 9.46 2.37
CA VAL A 71 9.25 9.95 3.20
C VAL A 71 8.78 10.77 4.41
N ASP A 72 7.62 11.42 4.30
CA ASP A 72 7.06 12.28 5.35
C ASP A 72 6.47 11.48 6.52
N VAL A 73 6.27 10.16 6.35
CA VAL A 73 5.63 9.28 7.34
C VAL A 73 6.56 8.16 7.86
N LEU A 74 7.85 8.17 7.48
CA LEU A 74 8.82 7.15 7.89
C LEU A 74 9.40 7.36 9.29
N SER A 75 8.82 8.25 10.10
CA SER A 75 9.27 8.48 11.48
C SER A 75 8.71 7.46 12.47
N SER A 76 7.61 6.78 12.13
CA SER A 76 7.00 5.75 12.97
C SER A 76 6.17 4.77 12.16
N LYS A 77 6.03 3.55 12.69
CA LYS A 77 5.18 2.51 12.10
C LYS A 77 3.71 2.93 12.03
N GLN A 78 3.22 3.67 13.03
CA GLN A 78 1.85 4.15 13.05
C GLN A 78 1.56 5.10 11.88
N GLN A 79 2.39 6.13 11.66
CA GLN A 79 2.19 7.08 10.57
C GLN A 79 2.22 6.39 9.20
N LEU A 80 3.09 5.41 9.05
CA LEU A 80 3.20 4.59 7.85
C LEU A 80 1.94 3.72 7.63
N MET A 81 1.38 3.13 8.68
CA MET A 81 0.10 2.43 8.61
C MET A 81 -1.07 3.36 8.28
N GLU A 82 -1.12 4.55 8.87
CA GLU A 82 -2.11 5.58 8.54
C GLU A 82 -2.01 6.02 7.08
N TRP A 83 -0.80 6.15 6.55
CA TRP A 83 -0.55 6.47 5.15
C TRP A 83 -1.06 5.36 4.20
N ILE A 84 -0.82 4.09 4.53
CA ILE A 84 -1.35 2.96 3.73
C ILE A 84 -2.87 2.91 3.81
N LEU A 85 -3.45 3.10 5.00
CA LEU A 85 -4.89 3.12 5.19
C LEU A 85 -5.52 4.25 4.37
N ARG A 86 -4.93 5.45 4.37
CA ARG A 86 -5.38 6.56 3.54
C ARG A 86 -5.37 6.20 2.05
N LEU A 87 -4.30 5.55 1.57
CA LEU A 87 -4.23 5.08 0.18
C LEU A 87 -5.35 4.07 -0.15
N LYS A 88 -5.56 3.08 0.72
CA LYS A 88 -6.67 2.11 0.56
C LYS A 88 -8.03 2.80 0.57
N ASN A 89 -8.23 3.79 1.44
CA ASN A 89 -9.48 4.55 1.53
C ASN A 89 -9.74 5.42 0.29
N ARG A 90 -8.71 6.01 -0.33
CA ARG A 90 -8.86 6.70 -1.62
C ARG A 90 -9.37 5.77 -2.72
N ILE A 91 -8.96 4.49 -2.71
CA ILE A 91 -9.46 3.48 -3.65
C ILE A 91 -10.90 3.09 -3.31
N ARG A 92 -11.22 2.87 -2.03
CA ARG A 92 -12.58 2.59 -1.56
C ARG A 92 -13.56 3.68 -1.96
N GLN A 93 -13.19 4.95 -1.75
CA GLN A 93 -13.98 6.11 -2.14
C GLN A 93 -14.30 6.12 -3.63
N ARG A 94 -13.31 5.82 -4.49
CA ARG A 94 -13.51 5.70 -5.95
C ARG A 94 -14.43 4.56 -6.35
N GLN A 95 -14.52 3.53 -5.51
CA GLN A 95 -15.39 2.38 -5.68
C GLN A 95 -16.73 2.55 -4.93
N GLU A 96 -17.03 3.76 -4.44
CA GLU A 96 -18.25 4.07 -3.68
C GLU A 96 -18.42 3.18 -2.43
N GLN A 97 -17.31 2.70 -1.88
CA GLN A 97 -17.28 1.93 -0.63
C GLN A 97 -16.98 2.85 0.55
N PRO A 98 -17.51 2.53 1.75
CA PRO A 98 -17.18 3.28 2.96
C PRO A 98 -15.68 3.17 3.26
N GLU A 99 -15.13 4.26 3.81
CA GLU A 99 -13.78 4.30 4.33
C GLU A 99 -13.63 3.40 5.55
N TRP A 100 -12.44 2.83 5.71
CA TRP A 100 -12.08 2.10 6.91
C TRP A 100 -11.53 3.03 7.98
N THR A 101 -11.93 2.76 9.23
CA THR A 101 -11.24 3.26 10.42
C THR A 101 -9.94 2.48 10.65
N MET A 102 -9.06 3.01 11.50
CA MET A 102 -7.84 2.28 11.90
C MET A 102 -8.19 0.92 12.53
N GLU A 103 -9.20 0.87 13.39
CA GLU A 103 -9.66 -0.38 14.01
C GLU A 103 -10.10 -1.42 12.97
N GLN A 104 -10.91 -1.01 11.98
CA GLN A 104 -11.34 -1.90 10.91
C GLN A 104 -10.16 -2.40 10.07
N TYR A 105 -9.16 -1.55 9.84
CA TYR A 105 -7.95 -1.95 9.16
C TYR A 105 -7.12 -2.95 9.97
N LEU A 106 -6.97 -2.76 11.28
CA LEU A 106 -6.29 -3.71 12.16
C LEU A 106 -7.01 -5.07 12.20
N VAL A 107 -8.34 -5.08 12.26
CA VAL A 107 -9.15 -6.30 12.15
C VAL A 107 -8.92 -6.99 10.80
N HIS A 108 -8.86 -6.22 9.71
CA HIS A 108 -8.53 -6.76 8.39
C HIS A 108 -7.15 -7.42 8.37
N LEU A 109 -6.11 -6.76 8.90
CA LEU A 109 -4.76 -7.32 9.00
C LEU A 109 -4.73 -8.62 9.81
N LYS A 110 -5.45 -8.68 10.94
CA LYS A 110 -5.61 -9.91 11.72
C LYS A 110 -6.22 -11.04 10.91
N ASN A 111 -7.25 -10.75 10.12
CA ASN A 111 -7.95 -11.75 9.31
C ASN A 111 -7.10 -12.27 8.14
N VAL A 112 -6.32 -11.41 7.49
CA VAL A 112 -5.57 -11.80 6.27
C VAL A 112 -4.14 -12.26 6.54
N LEU A 113 -3.53 -11.81 7.65
CA LEU A 113 -2.14 -12.16 8.02
C LEU A 113 -2.05 -13.03 9.28
N GLY A 114 -3.11 -13.15 10.07
CA GLY A 114 -3.07 -13.84 11.35
C GLY A 114 -2.29 -13.10 12.44
N VAL A 115 -2.03 -11.80 12.28
CA VAL A 115 -1.26 -10.98 13.22
C VAL A 115 -2.20 -10.12 14.08
N ASP A 116 -2.08 -10.20 15.41
CA ASP A 116 -2.87 -9.37 16.33
C ASP A 116 -2.11 -8.11 16.74
N LEU A 117 -2.44 -6.99 16.08
CA LEU A 117 -1.82 -5.68 16.33
C LEU A 117 -2.65 -4.80 17.28
N LEU A 118 -3.87 -5.19 17.64
CA LEU A 118 -4.74 -4.44 18.55
C LEU A 118 -4.20 -4.45 19.99
N LEU A 119 -3.29 -5.37 20.31
CA LEU A 119 -2.65 -5.49 21.62
C LEU A 119 -1.39 -4.63 21.77
N GLN A 120 -0.98 -3.90 20.71
CA GLN A 120 0.25 -3.09 20.69
C GLN A 120 -0.02 -1.58 20.63
N SER A 121 -1.28 -1.14 20.59
CA SER A 121 -1.72 0.26 20.53
C SER A 121 -2.29 0.75 21.85
#